data_AF-A0A9J6PJQ2-F1
#
_entry.id   AF-A0A9J6PJQ2-F1
#
_cell.length_a   1.000
_cell.length_b   1.000
_cell.length_c   1.000
_cell.angle_alpha   90.00
_cell.angle_beta   90.00
_cell.angle_gamma   90.00
#
_symmetry.space_group_name_H-M   'P 1'
#
loop_
_entity.id
_entity.type
_entity.pdbx_description
1 polymer ?
#
loop_
_entity_poly.entity_id
_entity_poly.type
_entity_poly.pdbx_seq_one_letter_code
_entity_poly.pdbx_strand_id
1 'polypeptide(L)'
;MSTWNEFQSKTRGVFSNRGRAAQAYKATHGKSKLDFPDPKSYLDPSHVEQHLAMFDGGVSKITWGVNRPEIGPPAGHFVMPRTVADDLITKSGGNIPKLEKLLGLTPGELGDSPVRIDISNPQGLRMPTGREPGANEFWLPGGKTSGGIPEAVINQTPVGDASITNILKK
;
A
#
# COMPACT_ATOMS: atom_id res chain seq x y z
N MET A 1 -15.41 -10.66 18.78
CA MET A 1 -14.15 -9.99 19.21
C MET A 1 -14.45 -8.50 19.28
N SER A 2 -13.96 -7.74 20.27
CA SER A 2 -14.21 -6.29 20.31
C SER A 2 -13.49 -5.59 19.15
N THR A 3 -14.04 -4.48 18.65
CA THR A 3 -13.43 -3.65 17.60
C THR A 3 -12.02 -3.17 17.97
N TRP A 4 -11.78 -2.97 19.26
CA TRP A 4 -10.45 -2.68 19.80
C TRP A 4 -9.48 -3.86 19.66
N ASN A 5 -9.88 -5.08 20.03
CA ASN A 5 -9.01 -6.26 19.90
C ASN A 5 -8.68 -6.56 18.44
N GLU A 6 -9.64 -6.33 17.54
CA GLU A 6 -9.43 -6.46 16.10
C GLU A 6 -8.44 -5.42 15.58
N PHE A 7 -8.59 -4.15 15.96
CA PHE A 7 -7.65 -3.08 15.63
C PHE A 7 -6.23 -3.43 16.08
N GLN A 8 -6.07 -3.84 17.35
CA GLN A 8 -4.75 -4.22 17.87
C GLN A 8 -4.12 -5.40 17.12
N SER A 9 -4.94 -6.37 16.69
CA SER A 9 -4.46 -7.50 15.89
C SER A 9 -3.97 -7.03 14.51
N LYS A 10 -4.75 -6.18 13.86
CA LYS A 10 -4.51 -5.65 12.52
C LYS A 10 -3.33 -4.65 12.46
N THR A 11 -3.10 -3.89 13.53
CA THR A 11 -2.01 -2.89 13.60
C THR A 11 -0.81 -3.38 14.43
N ARG A 12 -0.62 -4.70 14.53
CA ARG A 12 0.48 -5.26 15.31
C ARG A 12 1.84 -4.78 14.77
N GLY A 13 2.68 -4.26 15.65
CA GLY A 13 4.01 -3.73 15.31
C GLY A 13 4.01 -2.32 14.72
N VAL A 14 2.85 -1.68 14.54
CA VAL A 14 2.76 -0.27 14.10
C VAL A 14 3.01 0.72 15.25
N PHE A 15 2.59 0.34 16.46
CA PHE A 15 2.65 1.20 17.63
C PHE A 15 3.63 0.64 18.67
N SER A 16 4.47 1.51 19.20
CA SER A 16 5.48 1.22 20.23
C SER A 16 4.86 0.73 21.55
N ASN A 17 3.62 1.12 21.85
CA ASN A 17 2.91 0.70 23.06
C ASN A 17 1.37 0.80 22.90
N ARG A 18 0.65 0.25 23.88
CA ARG A 18 -0.82 0.26 23.92
C ARG A 18 -1.43 1.67 23.98
N GLY A 19 -0.75 2.64 24.58
CA GLY A 19 -1.22 4.02 24.65
C GLY A 19 -1.24 4.70 23.28
N ARG A 20 -0.18 4.52 22.49
CA ARG A 20 -0.11 4.97 21.08
C ARG A 20 -1.14 4.29 20.21
N ALA A 21 -1.31 2.97 20.36
CA ALA A 21 -2.38 2.24 19.69
C ALA A 21 -3.77 2.80 20.05
N ALA A 22 -4.00 3.17 21.30
CA ALA A 22 -5.28 3.75 21.73
C ALA A 22 -5.49 5.17 21.17
N GLN A 23 -4.42 5.96 21.06
CA GLN A 23 -4.46 7.27 20.41
C GLN A 23 -4.87 7.14 18.93
N ALA A 24 -4.22 6.24 18.19
CA ALA A 24 -4.56 5.98 16.80
C ALA A 24 -5.97 5.43 16.63
N TYR A 25 -6.38 4.49 17.47
CA TYR A 25 -7.75 3.98 17.46
C TYR A 25 -8.78 5.10 17.67
N LYS A 26 -8.57 6.00 18.64
CA LYS A 26 -9.45 7.17 18.83
C LYS A 26 -9.43 8.14 17.65
N ALA A 27 -8.28 8.25 16.97
CA ALA A 27 -8.12 9.13 15.83
C ALA A 27 -8.91 8.64 14.60
N THR A 28 -9.06 7.33 14.41
CA THR A 28 -9.61 6.74 13.19
C THR A 28 -10.91 5.94 13.37
N HIS A 29 -11.18 5.40 14.56
CA HIS A 29 -12.32 4.52 14.78
C HIS A 29 -13.65 5.28 14.74
N GLY A 30 -14.63 4.73 14.01
CA GLY A 30 -15.97 5.31 13.87
C GLY A 30 -16.01 6.59 13.04
N LYS A 31 -14.91 6.96 12.38
CA LYS A 31 -14.83 8.15 11.51
C LYS A 31 -14.84 7.76 10.04
N SER A 32 -15.32 8.67 9.19
CA SER A 32 -15.05 8.58 7.75
C SER A 32 -13.56 8.77 7.50
N LYS A 33 -13.00 8.11 6.49
CA LYS A 33 -11.58 8.25 6.13
C LYS A 33 -11.20 9.68 5.76
N LEU A 34 -12.15 10.43 5.18
CA LEU A 34 -11.98 11.85 4.89
C LEU A 34 -11.70 12.68 6.14
N ASP A 35 -12.16 12.21 7.31
CA ASP A 35 -11.99 12.88 8.60
C ASP A 35 -10.78 12.35 9.40
N PHE A 36 -10.02 11.39 8.86
CA PHE A 36 -8.81 10.90 9.53
C PHE A 36 -7.78 12.02 9.60
N PRO A 37 -7.17 12.30 10.77
CA PRO A 37 -6.13 13.31 10.85
C PRO A 37 -4.87 12.89 10.08
N ASP A 38 -3.90 13.78 9.96
CA ASP A 38 -2.61 13.46 9.34
C ASP A 38 -1.97 12.24 10.04
N PRO A 39 -1.46 11.22 9.31
CA PRO A 39 -0.82 10.05 9.89
C PRO A 39 0.27 10.37 10.93
N LYS A 40 1.04 11.44 10.74
CA LYS A 40 2.10 11.85 11.68
C LYS A 40 1.56 12.30 13.05
N SER A 41 0.27 12.62 13.15
CA SER A 41 -0.36 13.01 14.43
C SER A 41 -0.67 11.83 15.36
N TYR A 42 -0.72 10.60 14.82
CA TYR A 42 -1.10 9.41 15.59
C TYR A 42 -0.21 8.18 15.36
N LEU A 43 0.62 8.17 14.32
CA LEU A 43 1.66 7.16 14.13
C LEU A 43 2.92 7.55 14.91
N ASP A 44 3.66 6.53 15.36
CA ASP A 44 4.96 6.76 15.98
C ASP A 44 5.97 7.26 14.92
N PRO A 45 6.72 8.34 15.18
CA PRO A 45 7.70 8.86 14.20
C PRO A 45 8.72 7.81 13.75
N SER A 46 9.22 6.98 14.67
CA SER A 46 10.14 5.90 14.35
C SER A 46 9.51 4.81 13.48
N HIS A 47 8.20 4.54 13.64
CA HIS A 47 7.48 3.64 12.74
C HIS A 47 7.39 4.23 11.35
N VAL A 48 7.04 5.52 11.24
CA VAL A 48 6.97 6.21 9.93
C VAL A 48 8.33 6.16 9.22
N GLU A 49 9.41 6.48 9.91
CA GLU A 49 10.77 6.45 9.35
C GLU A 49 11.17 5.04 8.89
N GLN A 50 11.05 4.04 9.76
CA GLN A 50 11.39 2.65 9.44
C GLN A 50 10.52 2.09 8.30
N HIS A 51 9.24 2.46 8.26
CA HIS A 51 8.32 2.03 7.22
C HIS A 51 8.70 2.62 5.86
N LEU A 52 8.96 3.92 5.79
CA LEU A 52 9.33 4.57 4.54
C LEU A 52 10.72 4.15 4.04
N ALA A 53 11.66 3.85 4.94
CA ALA A 53 12.98 3.30 4.58
C ALA A 53 12.90 1.96 3.83
N MET A 54 11.80 1.20 3.96
CA MET A 54 11.60 -0.03 3.17
C MET A 54 11.51 0.24 1.66
N PHE A 55 11.22 1.48 1.26
CA PHE A 55 11.00 1.90 -0.13
C PHE A 55 12.26 2.52 -0.76
N ASP A 56 13.37 2.64 -0.02
CA ASP A 56 14.62 3.25 -0.50
C ASP A 56 15.24 2.48 -1.69
N GLY A 57 14.95 1.18 -1.81
CA GLY A 57 15.33 0.34 -2.95
C GLY A 57 14.46 0.53 -4.21
N GLY A 58 13.59 1.55 -4.22
CA GLY A 58 12.59 1.78 -5.24
C GLY A 58 11.26 1.09 -4.94
N VAL A 59 10.26 1.45 -5.74
CA VAL A 59 8.87 1.05 -5.50
C VAL A 59 8.27 0.32 -6.70
N SER A 60 7.27 -0.50 -6.43
CA SER A 60 6.54 -1.26 -7.45
C SER A 60 5.04 -1.10 -7.29
N LYS A 61 4.33 -1.22 -8.41
CA LYS A 61 2.88 -1.37 -8.50
C LYS A 61 2.55 -2.49 -9.48
N ILE A 62 1.53 -3.28 -9.18
CA ILE A 62 1.01 -4.31 -10.09
C ILE A 62 -0.40 -3.91 -10.51
N THR A 63 -0.69 -3.97 -11.81
CA THR A 63 -1.97 -3.55 -12.37
C THR A 63 -2.30 -4.33 -13.64
N TRP A 64 -3.55 -4.32 -14.10
CA TRP A 64 -3.97 -4.91 -15.38
C TRP A 64 -3.17 -4.34 -16.56
N GLY A 65 -2.79 -3.06 -16.54
CA GLY A 65 -2.00 -2.45 -17.61
C GLY A 65 -1.74 -0.97 -17.38
N VAL A 66 -1.07 -0.34 -18.35
CA VAL A 66 -0.87 1.11 -18.37
C VAL A 66 -1.43 1.64 -19.70
N ASN A 67 -2.50 2.43 -19.62
CA ASN A 67 -3.23 2.96 -20.78
C ASN A 67 -3.38 4.49 -20.75
N ARG A 68 -2.58 5.16 -19.92
CA ARG A 68 -2.57 6.62 -19.73
C ARG A 68 -1.13 7.12 -19.75
N PRO A 69 -0.89 8.40 -20.06
CA PRO A 69 0.45 8.98 -20.03
C PRO A 69 1.03 9.07 -18.61
N GLU A 70 0.17 9.05 -17.58
CA GLU A 70 0.55 9.01 -16.18
C GLU A 70 0.00 7.79 -15.44
N ILE A 71 0.80 7.30 -14.50
CA ILE A 71 0.46 6.23 -13.56
C ILE A 71 -0.17 6.86 -12.32
N GLY A 72 -1.37 6.39 -12.00
CA GLY A 72 -2.13 6.87 -10.85
C GLY A 72 -2.82 8.22 -11.07
N PRO A 73 -3.71 8.62 -10.15
CA PRO A 73 -4.39 9.91 -10.21
C PRO A 73 -3.51 11.06 -9.66
N PRO A 74 -3.84 12.32 -9.94
CA PRO A 74 -3.09 13.49 -9.44
C PRO A 74 -2.91 13.55 -7.92
N ALA A 75 -3.87 12.99 -7.16
CA ALA A 75 -3.80 12.91 -5.70
C ALA A 75 -2.72 11.94 -5.17
N GLY A 76 -2.11 11.14 -6.05
CA GLY A 76 -1.14 10.11 -5.73
C GLY A 76 -1.70 8.69 -5.80
N HIS A 77 -0.81 7.71 -5.76
CA HIS A 77 -1.17 6.29 -5.88
C HIS A 77 -0.37 5.41 -4.95
N PHE A 78 -0.99 4.29 -4.58
CA PHE A 78 -0.40 3.26 -3.73
C PHE A 78 0.68 2.47 -4.46
N VAL A 79 1.78 2.24 -3.75
CA VAL A 79 2.94 1.45 -4.16
C VAL A 79 3.42 0.57 -3.00
N MET A 80 4.17 -0.48 -3.32
CA MET A 80 4.85 -1.35 -2.37
C MET A 80 6.37 -1.33 -2.61
N PRO A 81 7.21 -1.78 -1.67
CA PRO A 81 8.64 -1.95 -1.92
C PRO A 81 8.92 -2.90 -3.09
N ARG A 82 9.96 -2.61 -3.87
CA ARG A 82 10.34 -3.45 -5.02
C ARG A 82 10.54 -4.93 -4.64
N THR A 83 11.23 -5.17 -3.54
CA THR A 83 11.54 -6.52 -3.01
C THR A 83 10.28 -7.28 -2.59
N VAL A 84 9.25 -6.56 -2.14
CA VAL A 84 7.96 -7.15 -1.78
C VAL A 84 7.21 -7.60 -3.04
N ALA A 85 7.25 -6.81 -4.12
CA ALA A 85 6.69 -7.23 -5.40
C ALA A 85 7.40 -8.49 -5.94
N ASP A 86 8.72 -8.60 -5.81
CA ASP A 86 9.49 -9.79 -6.20
C ASP A 86 9.01 -11.06 -5.48
N ASP A 87 8.87 -10.96 -4.15
CA ASP A 87 8.40 -12.05 -3.30
C ASP A 87 6.96 -12.46 -3.63
N LEU A 88 6.06 -11.49 -3.83
CA LEU A 88 4.66 -11.75 -4.17
C LEU A 88 4.50 -12.44 -5.53
N ILE A 89 5.25 -12.00 -6.55
CA ILE A 89 5.25 -12.63 -7.88
C ILE A 89 5.82 -14.05 -7.79
N THR A 90 6.89 -14.25 -7.01
CA THR A 90 7.48 -15.58 -6.81
C THR A 90 6.51 -16.51 -6.09
N LYS A 91 5.88 -16.04 -5.00
CA LYS A 91 4.89 -16.81 -4.23
C LYS A 91 3.64 -17.12 -5.05
N SER A 92 3.22 -16.24 -5.94
CA SER A 92 2.07 -16.50 -6.82
C SER A 92 2.38 -17.61 -7.82
N GLY A 93 3.63 -17.79 -8.21
CA GLY A 93 4.04 -18.82 -9.19
C GLY A 93 3.37 -18.62 -10.55
N GLY A 94 3.07 -17.37 -10.93
CA GLY A 94 2.34 -17.04 -12.15
C GLY A 94 0.83 -17.21 -12.07
N ASN A 95 0.27 -17.61 -10.92
CA ASN A 95 -1.17 -17.70 -10.72
C ASN A 95 -1.75 -16.31 -10.35
N ILE A 96 -2.47 -15.68 -11.28
CA ILE A 96 -3.05 -14.34 -11.09
C ILE A 96 -4.06 -14.29 -9.94
N PRO A 97 -5.07 -15.18 -9.84
CA PRO A 97 -6.00 -15.17 -8.71
C PRO A 97 -5.30 -15.29 -7.34
N LYS A 98 -4.20 -16.04 -7.28
CA LYS A 98 -3.37 -16.14 -6.07
C LYS A 98 -2.64 -14.82 -5.78
N LEU A 99 -2.12 -14.15 -6.80
CA LEU A 99 -1.47 -12.85 -6.66
C LEU A 99 -2.47 -11.78 -6.17
N GLU A 100 -3.67 -11.73 -6.74
CA GLU A 100 -4.75 -10.83 -6.30
C GLU A 100 -5.06 -11.02 -4.82
N LYS A 101 -5.22 -12.28 -4.38
CA LYS A 101 -5.45 -12.60 -2.97
C LYS A 101 -4.29 -12.16 -2.06
N LEU A 102 -3.04 -12.32 -2.50
CA LEU A 102 -1.87 -11.90 -1.73
C LEU A 102 -1.78 -10.37 -1.61
N LEU A 103 -2.18 -9.65 -2.65
CA LEU A 103 -2.24 -8.18 -2.68
C LEU A 103 -3.48 -7.62 -1.96
N GLY A 104 -4.49 -8.45 -1.68
CA GLY A 104 -5.76 -8.00 -1.12
C GLY A 104 -6.66 -7.30 -2.13
N LEU A 105 -6.55 -7.69 -3.41
CA LEU A 105 -7.37 -7.19 -4.51
C LEU A 105 -8.64 -8.04 -4.70
N THR A 106 -9.61 -7.47 -5.41
CA THR A 106 -10.81 -8.21 -5.80
C THR A 106 -10.47 -9.20 -6.93
N PRO A 107 -11.08 -10.39 -6.98
CA PRO A 107 -10.86 -11.31 -8.09
C PRO A 107 -11.12 -10.68 -9.46
N GLY A 108 -10.15 -10.79 -10.38
CA GLY A 108 -10.20 -10.25 -11.73
C GLY A 108 -9.69 -8.81 -11.89
N GLU A 109 -9.31 -8.14 -10.81
CA GLU A 109 -8.79 -6.75 -10.84
C GLU A 109 -7.47 -6.62 -11.62
N LEU A 110 -6.67 -7.68 -11.69
CA LEU A 110 -5.43 -7.74 -12.45
C LEU A 110 -5.62 -8.20 -13.91
N GLY A 111 -6.82 -8.64 -14.29
CA GLY A 111 -7.11 -9.18 -15.61
C GLY A 111 -6.24 -10.39 -15.97
N ASP A 112 -6.05 -10.62 -17.27
CA ASP A 112 -5.36 -11.82 -17.77
C ASP A 112 -3.85 -11.64 -17.98
N SER A 113 -3.38 -10.38 -18.05
CA SER A 113 -1.99 -10.07 -18.38
C SER A 113 -1.48 -8.86 -17.59
N PRO A 114 -1.36 -8.98 -16.26
CA PRO A 114 -0.93 -7.88 -15.43
C PRO A 114 0.52 -7.51 -15.69
N VAL A 115 0.77 -6.21 -15.53
CA VAL A 115 2.10 -5.63 -15.60
C VAL A 115 2.57 -5.21 -14.21
N ARG A 116 3.88 -5.33 -14.02
CA ARG A 116 4.60 -4.70 -12.93
C ARG A 116 5.19 -3.40 -13.44
N ILE A 117 4.97 -2.34 -12.67
CA ILE A 117 5.51 -1.01 -12.87
C ILE A 117 6.53 -0.78 -11.77
N ASP A 118 7.78 -0.51 -12.14
CA ASP A 118 8.85 -0.15 -11.22
C ASP A 118 9.23 1.32 -11.37
N ILE A 119 9.39 2.01 -10.24
CA ILE A 119 9.78 3.42 -10.19
C ILE A 119 10.96 3.53 -9.21
N SER A 120 12.16 3.81 -9.75
CA SER A 120 13.39 3.86 -8.94
C SER A 120 13.47 5.11 -8.08
N ASN A 121 12.96 6.25 -8.58
CA ASN A 121 13.07 7.56 -7.91
C ASN A 121 11.67 8.17 -7.67
N PRO A 122 10.87 7.58 -6.75
CA PRO A 122 9.51 8.05 -6.51
C PRO A 122 9.49 9.47 -5.94
N GLN A 123 8.58 10.29 -6.44
CA GLN A 123 8.34 11.63 -5.90
C GLN A 123 7.22 11.61 -4.86
N GLY A 124 7.41 12.34 -3.75
CA GLY A 124 6.37 12.52 -2.74
C GLY A 124 6.02 11.27 -1.93
N LEU A 125 6.99 10.35 -1.76
CA LEU A 125 6.84 9.17 -0.91
C LEU A 125 6.40 9.56 0.51
N ARG A 126 5.26 9.00 0.95
CA ARG A 126 4.65 9.32 2.25
C ARG A 126 3.77 8.19 2.75
N MET A 127 3.48 8.22 4.05
CA MET A 127 2.47 7.33 4.63
C MET A 127 1.10 7.60 3.98
N PRO A 128 0.31 6.54 3.70
CA PRO A 128 -1.06 6.73 3.24
C PRO A 128 -1.90 7.43 4.31
N THR A 129 -2.82 8.31 3.89
CA THR A 129 -3.78 8.96 4.78
C THR A 129 -5.12 8.24 4.82
N GLY A 130 -5.37 7.35 3.86
CA GLY A 130 -6.66 6.68 3.65
C GLY A 130 -7.65 7.52 2.85
N ARG A 131 -7.22 8.69 2.36
CA ARG A 131 -8.05 9.61 1.55
C ARG A 131 -7.74 9.49 0.05
N GLU A 132 -6.69 8.75 -0.28
CA GLU A 132 -6.23 8.56 -1.63
C GLU A 132 -7.23 7.71 -2.44
N PRO A 133 -7.38 7.97 -3.74
CA PRO A 133 -8.15 7.09 -4.61
C PRO A 133 -7.58 5.67 -4.56
N GLY A 134 -8.44 4.69 -4.31
CA GLY A 134 -8.06 3.28 -4.10
C GLY A 134 -8.05 2.85 -2.63
N ALA A 135 -8.15 3.77 -1.66
CA ALA A 135 -8.29 3.41 -0.25
C ALA A 135 -9.68 2.76 0.03
N ASN A 136 -9.74 1.43 0.01
CA ASN A 136 -10.97 0.65 0.23
C ASN A 136 -11.15 0.21 1.71
N GLU A 137 -12.21 -0.52 2.04
CA GLU A 137 -12.51 -0.95 3.42
C GLU A 137 -11.41 -1.79 4.10
N PHE A 138 -10.47 -2.35 3.34
CA PHE A 138 -9.32 -3.09 3.85
C PHE A 138 -8.14 -2.19 4.24
N TRP A 139 -8.20 -0.90 3.91
CA TRP A 139 -7.19 0.07 4.29
C TRP A 139 -7.16 0.23 5.81
N LEU A 140 -5.98 0.10 6.40
CA LEU A 140 -5.75 0.22 7.83
C LEU A 140 -4.68 1.27 8.13
N PRO A 141 -4.81 1.99 9.26
CA PRO A 141 -3.75 2.89 9.72
C PRO A 141 -2.44 2.12 9.95
N GLY A 142 -1.32 2.71 9.52
CA GLY A 142 0.01 2.13 9.72
C GLY A 142 0.73 1.66 8.45
N GLY A 143 0.11 1.83 7.27
CA GLY A 143 0.76 1.62 5.99
C GLY A 143 0.90 0.15 5.60
N LYS A 144 -0.02 -0.72 6.02
CA LYS A 144 -0.03 -2.12 5.58
C LYS A 144 -1.41 -2.51 5.06
N THR A 145 -1.46 -3.34 4.03
CA THR A 145 -2.70 -4.00 3.61
C THR A 145 -3.19 -4.96 4.70
N SER A 146 -4.43 -5.43 4.58
CA SER A 146 -4.96 -6.52 5.40
C SER A 146 -4.14 -7.82 5.30
N GLY A 147 -3.40 -8.01 4.19
CA GLY A 147 -2.46 -9.12 3.99
C GLY A 147 -1.08 -8.90 4.64
N GLY A 148 -0.85 -7.76 5.30
CA GLY A 148 0.41 -7.42 5.96
C GLY A 148 1.48 -6.84 5.02
N ILE A 149 1.12 -6.53 3.78
CA ILE A 149 2.03 -5.98 2.77
C ILE A 149 2.27 -4.49 3.07
N PRO A 150 3.53 -4.03 3.19
CA PRO A 150 3.81 -2.62 3.39
C PRO A 150 3.43 -1.81 2.14
N GLU A 151 2.70 -0.73 2.35
CA GLU A 151 2.26 0.23 1.34
C GLU A 151 2.62 1.66 1.72
N ALA A 152 2.89 2.45 0.70
CA ALA A 152 3.07 3.89 0.79
C ALA A 152 2.33 4.55 -0.38
N VAL A 153 2.23 5.88 -0.34
CA VAL A 153 1.70 6.68 -1.43
C VAL A 153 2.82 7.51 -2.02
N ILE A 154 2.85 7.59 -3.34
CA ILE A 154 3.71 8.51 -4.08
C ILE A 154 2.83 9.44 -4.94
N ASN A 155 3.42 10.50 -5.48
CA ASN A 155 2.75 11.36 -6.43
C ASN A 155 2.41 10.60 -7.73
N GLN A 156 1.51 11.17 -8.53
CA GLN A 156 1.31 10.73 -9.90
C GLN A 156 2.66 10.66 -10.63
N THR A 157 2.88 9.60 -11.42
CA THR A 157 4.17 9.33 -12.05
C THR A 157 4.03 9.32 -13.58
N PRO A 158 4.80 10.10 -14.34
CA PRO A 158 4.85 9.96 -15.78
C PRO A 158 5.28 8.55 -16.19
N VAL A 159 4.66 7.99 -17.23
CA VAL A 159 5.02 6.64 -17.72
C VAL A 159 6.49 6.56 -18.15
N GLY A 160 7.06 7.65 -18.68
CA GLY A 160 8.47 7.72 -19.05
C GLY A 160 9.45 7.55 -17.89
N ASP A 161 9.00 7.74 -16.65
CA ASP A 161 9.82 7.60 -15.44
C ASP A 161 9.72 6.18 -14.83
N ALA A 162 8.99 5.26 -15.48
CA ALA A 162 8.73 3.92 -14.98
C ALA A 162 9.21 2.83 -15.94
N SER A 163 9.63 1.70 -15.36
CA SER A 163 9.91 0.47 -16.09
C SER A 163 8.70 -0.46 -16.00
N ILE A 164 8.11 -0.83 -17.14
CA ILE A 164 6.90 -1.66 -17.21
C ILE A 164 7.26 -3.04 -17.76
N THR A 165 6.91 -4.08 -17.02
CA THR A 165 7.23 -5.48 -17.36
C THR A 165 6.01 -6.38 -17.22
N ASN A 166 5.82 -7.31 -18.16
CA ASN A 166 4.78 -8.33 -18.02
C ASN A 166 5.17 -9.32 -16.91
N ILE A 167 4.22 -9.65 -16.03
CA ILE A 167 4.46 -10.56 -14.91
C ILE A 167 4.42 -12.02 -15.35
N LEU A 168 3.59 -12.33 -16.35
CA LEU A 168 3.54 -13.65 -16.95
C LEU A 168 4.63 -13.76 -18.03
N LYS A 169 5.50 -14.76 -17.89
CA LYS A 169 6.34 -15.20 -19.00
C LYS A 169 5.45 -15.94 -19.99
N LYS A 170 5.45 -15.49 -21.25
CA LYS A 170 4.93 -16.28 -22.37
C LYS A 170 5.81 -17.51 -22.59
#